data_AF-A0A2S9FPT0-F1
#
_entry.id   AF-A0A2S9FPT0-F1
#
_cell.length_a   1.000
_cell.length_b   1.000
_cell.length_c   1.000
_cell.angle_alpha   90.00
_cell.angle_beta   90.00
_cell.angle_gamma   90.00
#
_symmetry.space_group_name_H-M   'P 1'
#
loop_
_entity.id
_entity.type
_entity.pdbx_description
1 polymer ?
#
loop_
_entity_poly.entity_id
_entity_poly.type
_entity_poly.pdbx_seq_one_letter_code
_entity_poly.pdbx_strand_id
1 'polypeptide(L)'
;HVRDAVMAAEDRDFYSNPGFSFTGFLRAFKNNIFGGDLQGGSTITQQYVKNALVGDARSGVGGVIRKAKELVISTKMSGEWSKDQVLESYLNIIYFGRGAYGVAAASKAYFN
;
A
#
# COMPACT_ATOMS: atom_id res chain seq x y z
N HIS A 1 -16.56 7.18 6.87
CA HIS A 1 -16.83 5.74 6.67
C HIS A 1 -15.93 5.09 5.61
N VAL A 2 -15.89 5.52 4.34
CA VAL A 2 -15.03 4.85 3.33
C VAL A 2 -13.55 4.86 3.73
N ARG A 3 -13.03 6.02 4.19
CA ARG A 3 -11.66 6.15 4.72
C ARG A 3 -11.39 5.12 5.82
N ASP A 4 -12.27 5.05 6.80
CA ASP A 4 -12.15 4.17 7.96
C ASP A 4 -12.19 2.69 7.57
N ALA A 5 -13.07 2.33 6.62
CA ALA A 5 -13.17 0.98 6.10
C ALA A 5 -11.89 0.55 5.37
N VAL A 6 -11.33 1.43 4.53
CA VAL A 6 -10.07 1.17 3.82
C VAL A 6 -8.91 1.03 4.81
N MET A 7 -8.80 1.92 5.79
CA MET A 7 -7.76 1.81 6.83
C MET A 7 -7.93 0.52 7.64
N ALA A 8 -9.16 0.17 8.07
CA ALA A 8 -9.40 -1.04 8.84
C ALA A 8 -9.05 -2.34 8.09
N ALA A 9 -9.21 -2.34 6.76
CA ALA A 9 -8.91 -3.46 5.89
C ALA A 9 -7.43 -3.55 5.50
N GLU A 10 -6.81 -2.41 5.14
CA GLU A 10 -5.47 -2.38 4.53
C GLU A 10 -4.35 -2.03 5.51
N ASP A 11 -4.60 -1.13 6.47
CA ASP A 11 -3.57 -0.57 7.36
C ASP A 11 -4.19 0.05 8.62
N ARG A 12 -4.50 -0.80 9.61
CA ARG A 12 -5.23 -0.41 10.84
C ARG A 12 -4.53 0.69 11.64
N ASP A 13 -3.20 0.70 11.61
CA ASP A 13 -2.35 1.63 12.33
C ASP A 13 -1.84 2.77 11.43
N PHE A 14 -2.57 3.07 10.34
CA PHE A 14 -2.12 4.01 9.31
C PHE A 14 -1.63 5.35 9.86
N TYR A 15 -2.37 5.96 10.77
CA TYR A 15 -2.01 7.28 11.32
C TYR A 15 -0.81 7.26 12.25
N SER A 16 -0.53 6.14 12.92
CA SER A 16 0.56 6.02 13.89
C SER A 16 1.81 5.38 13.31
N ASN A 17 1.71 4.68 12.17
CA ASN A 17 2.87 4.03 11.55
C ASN A 17 3.82 5.04 10.86
N PRO A 18 5.11 4.72 10.70
CA PRO A 18 6.09 5.60 10.08
C PRO A 18 6.05 5.56 8.53
N GLY A 19 4.93 5.20 7.91
CA GLY A 19 4.83 5.05 6.45
C GLY A 19 5.34 3.71 5.92
N PHE A 20 5.79 2.80 6.78
CA PHE A 20 6.15 1.44 6.42
C PHE A 20 5.79 0.46 7.55
N SER A 21 5.62 -0.81 7.20
CA SER A 21 5.28 -1.86 8.15
C SER A 21 6.52 -2.59 8.63
N PHE A 22 6.86 -2.44 9.91
CA PHE A 22 7.98 -3.15 10.54
C PHE A 22 7.68 -4.66 10.66
N THR A 23 6.46 -5.01 11.05
CA THR A 23 6.00 -6.40 11.14
C THR A 23 5.89 -7.05 9.76
N GLY A 24 5.47 -6.29 8.74
CA GLY A 24 5.43 -6.71 7.35
C GLY A 24 6.83 -6.96 6.79
N PHE A 25 7.80 -6.10 7.11
CA PHE A 25 9.21 -6.29 6.73
C PHE A 25 9.81 -7.56 7.35
N LEU A 26 9.67 -7.74 8.66
CA LEU A 26 10.17 -8.93 9.37
C LEU A 26 9.51 -10.22 8.89
N ARG A 27 8.21 -10.19 8.60
CA ARG A 27 7.47 -11.35 8.07
C ARG A 27 7.86 -11.67 6.63
N ALA A 28 8.05 -10.67 5.77
CA ALA A 28 8.53 -10.87 4.41
C ALA A 28 9.93 -11.48 4.40
N PHE A 29 10.80 -11.04 5.30
CA PHE A 29 12.12 -11.63 5.51
C PHE A 29 12.02 -13.11 5.93
N LYS A 30 11.16 -13.42 6.90
CA LYS A 30 10.90 -14.81 7.35
C LYS A 30 10.32 -15.68 6.23
N ASN A 31 9.29 -15.22 5.52
CA ASN A 31 8.63 -15.99 4.47
C ASN A 31 9.53 -16.23 3.25
N ASN A 32 10.42 -15.28 2.91
CA ASN A 32 11.41 -15.47 1.85
C ASN A 32 12.47 -16.55 2.21
N ILE A 33 12.79 -16.73 3.49
CA ILE A 33 13.81 -17.69 3.94
C ILE A 33 13.19 -19.06 4.22
N PHE A 34 12.01 -19.11 4.83
CA PHE A 34 11.43 -20.35 5.36
C PHE A 34 10.24 -20.88 4.55
N GLY A 35 9.79 -20.15 3.53
CA GLY A 35 8.53 -20.43 2.83
C GLY A 35 7.32 -20.06 3.69
N GLY A 36 6.30 -19.44 3.08
CA GLY A 36 5.06 -19.09 3.77
C GLY A 36 4.15 -18.21 2.94
N ASP A 37 2.87 -18.18 3.29
CA ASP A 37 1.85 -17.40 2.57
C ASP A 37 2.13 -15.90 2.62
N LEU A 38 2.04 -15.25 1.46
CA LEU A 38 2.07 -13.79 1.29
C LEU A 38 0.77 -13.18 1.83
N GLN A 39 0.64 -13.05 3.15
CA GLN A 39 -0.43 -12.23 3.72
C GLN A 39 -0.08 -10.74 3.68
N GLY A 40 -1.09 -9.93 3.35
CA GLY A 40 -1.02 -8.47 3.26
C GLY A 40 -0.40 -7.85 4.51
N GLY A 41 0.71 -7.14 4.32
CA GLY A 41 1.45 -6.51 5.42
C GLY A 41 2.10 -5.19 5.01
N SER A 42 1.70 -4.61 3.87
CA SER A 42 2.23 -3.31 3.42
C SER A 42 1.29 -2.20 3.87
N THR A 43 1.87 -1.09 4.33
CA THR A 43 1.11 0.11 4.69
C THR A 43 0.44 0.73 3.47
N ILE A 44 -0.59 1.55 3.68
CA ILE A 44 -1.23 2.33 2.62
C ILE A 44 -0.19 3.18 1.86
N THR A 45 0.77 3.77 2.58
CA THR A 45 1.90 4.51 2.01
C THR A 45 2.75 3.65 1.05
N GLN A 46 3.10 2.43 1.45
CA GLN A 46 3.85 1.50 0.60
C GLN A 46 3.04 1.06 -0.62
N GLN A 47 1.75 0.80 -0.44
CA GLN A 47 0.87 0.43 -1.53
C GLN A 47 0.68 1.57 -2.54
N TYR A 48 0.56 2.81 -2.06
CA TYR A 48 0.54 3.99 -2.92
C TYR A 48 1.82 4.10 -3.76
N VAL A 49 2.99 4.00 -3.12
CA VAL A 49 4.29 4.04 -3.82
C VAL A 49 4.38 2.93 -4.87
N LYS A 50 3.95 1.71 -4.53
CA LYS A 50 3.92 0.60 -5.49
C LYS A 50 3.08 0.96 -6.71
N ASN A 51 1.83 1.41 -6.50
CA ASN A 51 0.89 1.68 -7.59
C ASN A 51 1.27 2.92 -8.42
N ALA A 52 1.80 3.97 -7.78
CA ALA A 52 2.09 5.25 -8.44
C ALA A 52 3.47 5.31 -9.11
N LEU A 53 4.49 4.62 -8.56
CA LEU A 53 5.89 4.87 -8.93
C LEU A 53 6.66 3.63 -9.38
N VAL A 54 6.36 2.45 -8.83
CA VAL A 54 7.22 1.27 -9.03
C VAL A 54 6.59 0.22 -9.95
N GLY A 55 5.27 0.10 -9.95
CA GLY A 55 4.54 -0.92 -10.68
C GLY A 55 4.74 -2.33 -10.14
N ASP A 56 4.22 -3.31 -10.86
CA ASP A 56 4.30 -4.72 -10.46
C ASP A 56 5.59 -5.38 -11.00
N ALA A 57 6.47 -5.80 -10.09
CA ALA A 57 7.64 -6.63 -10.44
C ALA A 57 7.46 -8.07 -9.96
N ARG A 58 7.92 -9.01 -10.81
CA ARG A 58 7.83 -10.47 -10.62
C ARG A 58 8.63 -10.98 -9.42
N SER A 59 8.28 -12.19 -8.98
CA SER A 59 8.94 -12.95 -7.92
C SER A 59 10.46 -13.09 -8.12
N GLY A 60 11.20 -13.34 -7.04
CA GLY A 60 12.66 -13.48 -7.06
C GLY A 60 13.39 -12.15 -6.79
N VAL A 61 14.63 -12.03 -7.27
CA VAL A 61 15.53 -10.89 -6.97
C VAL A 61 14.92 -9.54 -7.35
N GLY A 62 14.22 -9.46 -8.49
CA GLY A 62 13.55 -8.24 -8.92
C GLY A 62 12.45 -7.76 -7.97
N GLY A 63 11.67 -8.69 -7.41
CA GLY A 63 10.65 -8.40 -6.40
C GLY A 63 11.24 -7.89 -5.09
N VAL A 64 12.40 -8.43 -4.67
CA VAL A 64 13.13 -7.95 -3.48
C VAL A 64 13.62 -6.51 -3.68
N ILE A 65 14.23 -6.22 -4.83
CA ILE A 65 14.70 -4.87 -5.17
C ILE A 65 13.53 -3.89 -5.21
N ARG A 66 12.40 -4.27 -5.83
CA ARG A 66 11.17 -3.46 -5.81
C ARG A 66 10.73 -3.18 -4.38
N LYS A 67 10.67 -4.19 -3.51
CA LYS A 67 10.21 -4.02 -2.13
C LYS A 67 11.14 -3.11 -1.31
N ALA A 68 12.44 -3.19 -1.55
CA ALA A 68 13.42 -2.26 -0.96
C ALA A 68 13.19 -0.82 -1.44
N LYS A 69 12.94 -0.61 -2.74
CA LYS A 69 12.59 0.71 -3.29
C LYS A 69 11.32 1.27 -2.67
N GLU A 70 10.27 0.46 -2.54
CA GLU A 70 9.03 0.85 -1.86
C GLU A 70 9.31 1.35 -0.44
N LEU A 71 10.10 0.60 0.34
CA LEU A 71 10.46 0.97 1.72
C LEU A 71 11.19 2.32 1.79
N VAL A 72 12.18 2.53 0.93
CA VAL A 72 12.96 3.78 0.92
C VAL A 72 12.08 4.96 0.56
N ILE A 73 11.29 4.84 -0.51
CA ILE A 73 10.43 5.92 -0.99
C ILE A 73 9.30 6.20 0.01
N SER A 74 8.67 5.17 0.59
CA SER A 74 7.59 5.35 1.56
C SER A 74 8.08 6.03 2.84
N THR A 75 9.29 5.71 3.30
CA THR A 75 9.93 6.34 4.46
C THR A 75 10.27 7.81 4.18
N LYS A 76 10.77 8.13 2.98
CA LYS A 76 10.99 9.52 2.59
C LYS A 76 9.66 10.29 2.54
N MET A 77 8.64 9.70 1.90
CA MET A 77 7.34 10.33 1.75
C MET A 77 6.65 10.60 3.09
N SER A 78 6.82 9.72 4.09
CA SER A 78 6.25 9.98 5.44
C SER A 78 6.82 11.19 6.16
N GLY A 79 8.01 11.67 5.78
CA GLY A 79 8.59 12.89 6.31
C GLY A 79 8.16 14.17 5.56
N GLU A 80 7.61 14.02 4.35
CA GLU A 80 7.27 15.14 3.47
C GLU A 80 5.76 15.34 3.30
N TRP A 81 4.96 14.27 3.46
CA TRP A 81 3.52 14.26 3.21
C TRP A 81 2.74 13.96 4.48
N SER A 82 1.62 14.66 4.68
CA SER A 82 0.70 14.33 5.75
C SER A 82 -0.01 12.99 5.49
N LYS A 83 -0.46 12.32 6.56
CA LYS A 83 -1.23 11.09 6.46
C LYS A 83 -2.50 11.26 5.63
N ASP A 84 -3.16 12.41 5.74
CA ASP A 84 -4.34 12.72 4.94
C ASP A 84 -4.03 12.82 3.45
N GLN A 85 -2.94 13.50 3.06
CA GLN A 85 -2.52 13.62 1.66
C GLN A 85 -2.19 12.26 1.05
N VAL A 86 -1.53 11.39 1.82
CA VAL A 86 -1.21 10.02 1.38
C VAL A 86 -2.48 9.21 1.19
N LEU A 87 -3.42 9.26 2.15
CA LEU A 87 -4.67 8.51 2.07
C LEU A 87 -5.54 8.98 0.91
N GLU A 88 -5.68 10.29 0.72
CA GLU A 88 -6.41 10.87 -0.41
C GLU A 88 -5.82 10.41 -1.75
N SER A 89 -4.50 10.55 -1.89
CA SER A 89 -3.80 10.16 -3.13
C SER A 89 -3.92 8.67 -3.40
N TYR A 90 -3.83 7.83 -2.35
CA TYR A 90 -4.07 6.40 -2.44
C TYR A 90 -5.49 6.07 -2.92
N LEU A 91 -6.52 6.65 -2.28
CA LEU A 91 -7.91 6.43 -2.63
C LEU A 91 -8.27 6.90 -4.04
N ASN A 92 -7.49 7.82 -4.63
CA ASN A 92 -7.73 8.32 -5.97
C ASN A 92 -7.14 7.44 -7.09
N ILE A 93 -6.23 6.51 -6.78
CA ILE A 93 -5.55 5.71 -7.81
C ILE A 93 -5.81 4.20 -7.69
N ILE A 94 -6.24 3.72 -6.52
CA ILE A 94 -6.40 2.28 -6.32
C ILE A 94 -7.59 1.73 -7.11
N TYR A 95 -7.51 0.45 -7.45
CA TYR A 95 -8.58 -0.28 -8.11
C TYR A 95 -9.66 -0.69 -7.10
N PHE A 96 -10.91 -0.28 -7.34
CA PHE A 96 -12.06 -0.62 -6.49
C PHE A 96 -12.98 -1.69 -7.12
N GLY A 97 -12.55 -2.34 -8.21
CA GLY A 97 -13.40 -3.26 -8.97
C GLY A 97 -14.18 -2.55 -10.09
N ARG A 98 -14.84 -3.33 -10.95
CA ARG A 98 -15.68 -2.84 -12.08
C ARG A 98 -14.97 -1.87 -13.03
N GLY A 99 -13.66 -2.03 -13.25
CA GLY A 99 -12.88 -1.11 -14.08
C GLY A 99 -12.69 0.29 -13.46
N ALA A 100 -13.09 0.50 -12.20
CA ALA A 100 -13.01 1.79 -11.53
C ALA A 100 -11.68 1.94 -10.78
N TYR A 101 -10.89 2.92 -11.20
CA TYR A 101 -9.70 3.40 -10.51
C TYR A 101 -10.03 4.72 -9.83
N GLY A 102 -9.85 4.76 -8.52
CA GLY A 102 -10.20 5.91 -7.69
C GLY A 102 -11.62 5.88 -7.13
N VAL A 103 -11.77 6.42 -5.93
CA VAL A 103 -13.02 6.38 -5.15
C VAL A 103 -14.18 7.10 -5.85
N ALA A 104 -13.89 8.16 -6.60
CA ALA A 104 -14.90 8.89 -7.37
C ALA A 104 -15.47 8.05 -8.52
N ALA A 105 -14.60 7.34 -9.27
CA ALA A 105 -15.03 6.44 -10.33
C ALA A 105 -15.80 5.25 -9.75
N ALA A 106 -15.34 4.71 -8.62
CA ALA A 106 -16.01 3.61 -7.92
C ALA A 106 -17.43 4.01 -7.49
N SER A 107 -17.59 5.20 -6.92
CA SER A 107 -18.91 5.71 -6.52
C SER A 107 -19.91 5.68 -7.68
N LYS A 108 -19.47 6.14 -8.88
CA LYS A 108 -20.29 6.09 -10.10
C LYS A 108 -20.56 4.66 -10.57
N ALA A 109 -19.58 3.76 -10.49
CA ALA A 109 -19.72 2.39 -11.00
C ALA A 109 -20.60 1.48 -10.12
N TYR A 110 -20.80 1.82 -8.84
CA TYR A 110 -21.58 1.01 -7.90
C TYR A 110 -22.91 1.64 -7.47
N PHE A 111 -23.03 2.97 -7.50
CA PHE A 111 -24.18 3.68 -6.89
C PHE A 111 -24.87 4.71 -7.80
N ASN A 112 -24.40 4.89 -9.04
CA ASN A 112 -25.12 5.64 -10.08
C ASN A 112 -25.71 4.72 -11.14
#